data_AF-A0A7S3I8S7-F1
#
_entry.id   AF-A0A7S3I8S7-F1
#
_cell.length_a   1.000
_cell.length_b   1.000
_cell.length_c   1.000
_cell.angle_alpha   90.00
_cell.angle_beta   90.00
_cell.angle_gamma   90.00
#
_symmetry.space_group_name_H-M   'P 1'
#
loop_
_entity.id
_entity.type
_entity.pdbx_description
1 polymer ?
#
loop_
_entity_poly.entity_id
_entity_poly.type
_entity_poly.pdbx_seq_one_letter_code
_entity_poly.pdbx_strand_id
1 'polypeptide(L)'
;AENVDLSDPIMSRFDLLAVVKDEIDQVQDHSLATFVLNSHIQNHPEGGEGSEKLEDTFQPNEDTQKLSQDILKKYILYARQYVHPQLSDLDQEKITKFYTELRQESQKTGGIAITVRHIESLLRVAEANARMHLRDHVRDEDIDVATNMLL
;
A
#
# COMPACT_ATOMS: atom_id res chain seq x y z
N ALA A 1 6.11 -6.56 -22.19
CA ALA A 1 5.52 -7.80 -21.64
C ALA A 1 6.55 -8.92 -21.52
N GLU A 2 7.78 -8.64 -21.04
CA GLU A 2 8.83 -9.68 -20.96
C GLU A 2 8.95 -10.32 -19.57
N ASN A 3 8.52 -9.63 -18.50
CA ASN A 3 8.68 -10.13 -17.13
C ASN A 3 7.59 -11.10 -16.68
N VAL A 4 6.40 -11.06 -17.29
CA VAL A 4 5.24 -11.89 -16.92
C VAL A 4 4.41 -12.20 -18.17
N ASP A 5 3.97 -13.46 -18.34
CA ASP A 5 3.07 -13.90 -19.40
C ASP A 5 1.59 -13.59 -19.07
N LEU A 6 1.29 -12.30 -18.90
CA LEU A 6 -0.07 -11.81 -18.73
C LEU A 6 -0.44 -10.91 -19.90
N SER A 7 -1.58 -11.18 -20.51
CA SER A 7 -2.13 -10.33 -21.57
C SER A 7 -2.46 -8.93 -21.06
N ASP A 8 -2.27 -7.90 -21.90
CA ASP A 8 -2.56 -6.50 -21.58
C ASP A 8 -3.99 -6.26 -21.03
N PRO A 9 -5.06 -6.95 -21.50
CA PRO A 9 -6.39 -6.82 -20.92
C PRO A 9 -6.51 -7.29 -19.47
N ILE A 10 -5.70 -8.28 -19.06
CA ILE A 10 -5.64 -8.75 -17.67
C ILE A 10 -4.83 -7.75 -16.84
N MET A 11 -3.68 -7.31 -17.34
CA MET A 11 -2.84 -6.33 -16.66
C MET A 11 -3.59 -5.02 -16.39
N SER A 12 -4.36 -4.54 -17.37
CA SER A 12 -5.16 -3.33 -17.19
C SER A 12 -6.29 -3.48 -16.15
N ARG A 13 -6.62 -4.68 -15.64
CA ARG A 13 -7.66 -4.87 -14.61
C ARG A 13 -7.17 -4.69 -13.19
N PHE A 14 -5.86 -4.70 -12.97
CA PHE A 14 -5.30 -4.47 -11.65
C PHE A 14 -5.21 -2.97 -11.38
N ASP A 15 -5.67 -2.57 -10.19
CA ASP A 15 -5.65 -1.17 -9.78
C ASP A 15 -4.26 -0.75 -9.28
N LEU A 16 -3.47 -1.69 -8.72
CA LEU A 16 -2.11 -1.48 -8.21
C LEU A 16 -1.19 -2.63 -8.61
N LEU A 17 0.06 -2.31 -8.99
CA LEU A 17 1.09 -3.27 -9.36
C LEU A 17 2.32 -3.05 -8.48
N ALA A 18 2.67 -4.03 -7.66
CA ALA A 18 3.86 -3.99 -6.83
C ALA A 18 4.91 -4.97 -7.37
N VAL A 19 6.08 -4.45 -7.74
CA VAL A 19 7.23 -5.26 -8.15
C VAL A 19 8.19 -5.37 -6.98
N VAL A 20 8.32 -6.57 -6.42
CA VAL A 20 9.30 -6.85 -5.37
C VAL A 20 10.62 -7.25 -6.04
N LYS A 21 11.68 -6.50 -5.75
CA LYS A 21 13.05 -6.83 -6.18
C LYS A 21 13.83 -7.32 -4.97
N ASP A 22 14.49 -8.45 -5.15
CA ASP A 22 15.38 -9.03 -4.14
C ASP A 22 16.82 -8.59 -4.47
N GLU A 23 17.26 -7.52 -3.82
CA GLU A 23 18.62 -6.99 -3.95
C GLU A 23 19.42 -7.33 -2.69
N ILE A 24 20.63 -7.87 -2.87
CA ILE A 24 21.46 -8.32 -1.75
C ILE A 24 21.98 -7.08 -1.00
N ASP A 25 21.56 -6.93 0.26
CA ASP A 25 22.05 -5.91 1.19
C ASP A 25 22.34 -6.55 2.55
N GLN A 26 23.62 -6.60 2.93
CA GLN A 26 24.08 -7.23 4.16
C GLN A 26 23.41 -6.67 5.42
N VAL A 27 23.07 -5.38 5.44
CA VAL A 27 22.47 -4.73 6.61
C VAL A 27 20.99 -5.09 6.73
N GLN A 28 20.26 -5.07 5.62
CA GLN A 28 18.85 -5.48 5.58
C GLN A 28 18.71 -6.98 5.83
N ASP A 29 19.57 -7.80 5.23
CA ASP A 29 19.58 -9.25 5.39
C ASP A 29 19.85 -9.67 6.84
N HIS A 30 20.82 -9.03 7.49
CA HIS A 30 21.10 -9.27 8.91
C HIS A 30 19.90 -8.92 9.80
N SER A 31 19.26 -7.79 9.51
CA SER A 31 18.07 -7.33 10.25
C SER A 31 16.88 -8.26 10.06
N LEU A 32 16.63 -8.67 8.81
CA LEU A 32 15.58 -9.62 8.47
C LEU A 32 15.82 -10.98 9.14
N ALA A 33 17.06 -11.50 9.10
CA ALA A 33 17.41 -12.75 9.75
C ALA A 33 17.16 -12.69 11.26
N THR A 34 17.58 -11.61 11.92
CA THR A 34 17.34 -11.39 13.36
C THR A 34 15.84 -11.39 13.67
N PHE A 35 15.04 -10.65 12.88
CA PHE A 35 13.59 -10.59 13.05
C PHE A 35 12.92 -11.96 12.87
N VAL A 36 13.31 -12.74 11.86
CA VAL A 36 12.76 -14.07 11.58
C VAL A 36 13.08 -15.07 12.70
N LEU A 37 14.32 -15.04 13.22
CA LEU A 37 14.74 -15.89 14.34
C LEU A 37 13.95 -15.55 15.61
N ASN A 38 13.83 -14.26 15.94
CA ASN A 38 13.03 -13.79 17.07
C ASN A 38 11.57 -14.23 16.96
N SER A 39 10.98 -14.12 15.77
CA SER A 39 9.62 -14.57 15.51
C SER A 39 9.46 -16.10 15.67
N HIS A 40 10.42 -16.90 15.22
CA HIS A 40 10.38 -18.36 15.37
C HIS A 40 10.45 -18.80 16.83
N ILE A 41 11.28 -18.13 17.64
CA ILE A 41 11.41 -18.43 19.07
C ILE A 41 10.10 -18.07 19.80
N GLN A 42 9.51 -16.90 19.50
CA GLN A 42 8.28 -16.44 20.14
C GLN A 42 7.04 -17.26 19.79
N ASN A 43 6.99 -17.80 18.57
CA ASN A 43 5.83 -18.55 18.09
C ASN A 43 5.98 -20.08 18.25
N HIS A 44 7.02 -20.55 18.96
CA HIS A 44 7.21 -21.98 19.18
C HIS A 44 6.15 -22.54 20.15
N PRO A 45 5.43 -23.63 19.81
CA PRO A 45 4.32 -24.14 20.63
C PRO A 45 4.74 -24.66 22.02
N GLU A 46 6.00 -25.06 22.18
CA GLU A 46 6.60 -25.46 23.47
C GLU A 46 7.53 -24.39 24.08
N GLY A 47 7.62 -23.21 23.45
CA GLY A 47 8.48 -22.12 23.90
C GLY A 47 7.85 -21.37 25.07
N GLY A 48 8.31 -21.66 26.29
CA GLY A 48 7.94 -20.91 27.49
C GLY A 48 8.46 -19.47 27.45
N GLU A 49 7.78 -18.57 28.16
CA GLU A 49 7.98 -17.11 28.26
C GLU A 49 9.36 -16.62 28.78
N GLY A 50 10.44 -17.40 28.61
CA GLY A 50 11.76 -17.16 29.19
C GLY A 50 12.93 -17.09 28.19
N SER A 51 12.70 -17.12 26.89
CA SER A 51 13.80 -16.96 25.92
C SER A 51 14.26 -15.51 25.86
N GLU A 52 15.56 -15.30 26.13
CA GLU A 52 16.24 -14.00 25.99
C GLU A 52 15.93 -13.41 24.62
N LYS A 53 15.28 -12.24 24.58
CA LYS A 53 15.09 -11.50 23.35
C LYS A 53 16.47 -11.09 22.85
N LEU A 54 16.86 -11.56 21.66
CA LEU A 54 18.00 -10.97 20.97
C LEU A 54 17.67 -9.48 20.76
N GLU A 55 18.62 -8.60 21.07
CA GLU A 55 18.42 -7.15 21.01
C GLU A 55 17.86 -6.74 19.64
N ASP A 56 16.60 -6.33 19.63
CA ASP A 56 15.90 -5.85 18.44
C ASP A 56 16.54 -4.52 18.05
N THR A 57 17.38 -4.52 17.00
CA THR A 57 17.90 -3.28 16.40
C THR A 57 16.79 -2.49 15.69
N PHE A 58 15.66 -3.15 15.42
CA PHE A 58 14.40 -2.53 15.07
C PHE A 58 13.66 -2.16 16.35
N GLN A 59 13.98 -0.99 16.91
CA GLN A 59 13.02 -0.25 17.71
C GLN A 59 12.04 0.40 16.73
N PRO A 60 10.83 -0.16 16.46
CA PRO A 60 9.79 0.66 15.87
C PRO A 60 9.63 1.84 16.82
N ASN A 61 9.82 3.08 16.33
CA ASN A 61 9.74 4.32 17.10
C ASN A 61 8.76 4.16 18.26
N GLU A 62 9.18 4.43 19.49
CA GLU A 62 8.38 4.19 20.72
C GLU A 62 6.98 4.86 20.67
N ASP A 63 6.78 5.81 19.76
CA ASP A 63 5.50 6.48 19.47
C ASP A 63 4.53 5.65 18.60
N THR A 64 4.95 4.52 18.03
CA THR A 64 4.12 3.68 17.18
C THR A 64 3.43 2.62 18.04
N GLN A 65 2.43 3.04 18.80
CA GLN A 65 1.56 2.11 19.52
C GLN A 65 0.92 1.14 18.51
N LYS A 66 1.40 -0.12 18.50
CA LYS A 66 0.85 -1.15 17.63
C LYS A 66 -0.62 -1.37 18.00
N LEU A 67 -1.53 -1.05 17.09
CA LEU A 67 -2.95 -1.30 17.29
C LEU A 67 -3.18 -2.81 17.45
N SER A 68 -3.94 -3.20 18.48
CA SER A 68 -4.31 -4.60 18.65
C SER A 68 -5.06 -5.12 17.42
N GLN A 69 -4.71 -6.33 16.97
CA GLN A 69 -5.33 -6.97 15.80
C GLN A 69 -6.85 -7.07 15.91
N ASP A 70 -7.38 -7.26 17.12
CA ASP A 70 -8.84 -7.33 17.33
C ASP A 70 -9.54 -6.00 17.13
N ILE A 71 -8.87 -4.90 17.49
CA ILE A 71 -9.38 -3.55 17.27
C ILE A 71 -9.30 -3.22 15.78
N LEU A 72 -8.18 -3.56 15.12
CA LEU A 72 -8.01 -3.32 13.69
C LEU A 72 -9.09 -4.04 12.86
N LYS A 73 -9.41 -5.30 13.18
CA LYS A 73 -10.51 -6.04 12.53
C LYS A 73 -11.85 -5.32 12.67
N LYS A 74 -12.19 -4.88 13.88
CA LYS A 74 -13.43 -4.13 14.16
C LYS A 74 -13.43 -2.78 13.44
N TYR A 75 -12.29 -2.10 13.38
CA TYR A 75 -12.12 -0.83 12.70
C TYR A 75 -12.38 -0.96 11.19
N ILE A 76 -11.74 -1.93 10.54
CA ILE A 76 -11.94 -2.19 9.11
C ILE A 76 -13.40 -2.54 8.83
N LEU A 77 -14.02 -3.38 9.66
CA LEU A 77 -15.43 -3.76 9.52
C LEU A 77 -16.35 -2.54 9.62
N TYR A 78 -16.12 -1.69 10.64
CA TYR A 78 -16.87 -0.44 10.83
C TYR A 78 -16.70 0.50 9.63
N ALA A 79 -15.46 0.78 9.23
CA ALA A 79 -15.16 1.68 8.12
C ALA A 79 -15.80 1.22 6.80
N ARG A 80 -15.81 -0.10 6.53
CA ARG A 80 -16.44 -0.68 5.33
C ARG A 80 -17.97 -0.62 5.36
N GLN A 81 -18.58 -0.70 6.53
CA GLN A 81 -20.04 -0.78 6.67
C GLN A 81 -20.70 0.61 6.76
N TYR A 82 -20.03 1.59 7.36
CA TYR A 82 -20.65 2.88 7.69
C TYR A 82 -20.06 4.06 6.93
N VAL A 83 -18.84 3.97 6.40
CA VAL A 83 -18.16 5.11 5.75
C VAL A 83 -18.11 4.90 4.24
N HIS A 84 -18.83 5.77 3.54
CA HIS A 84 -18.91 5.82 2.08
C HIS A 84 -18.48 7.21 1.60
N PRO A 85 -17.17 7.45 1.47
CA PRO A 85 -16.65 8.76 1.11
C PRO A 85 -17.21 9.21 -0.24
N GLN A 86 -17.64 10.45 -0.32
CA GLN A 86 -18.10 11.09 -1.54
C GLN A 86 -17.01 12.00 -2.11
N LEU A 87 -16.93 11.99 -3.43
CA LEU A 87 -16.07 12.85 -4.22
C LEU A 87 -16.76 14.22 -4.35
N SER A 88 -16.58 15.09 -3.34
CA SER A 88 -17.06 16.48 -3.38
C SER A 88 -15.88 17.40 -3.67
N ASP A 89 -16.08 18.37 -4.56
CA ASP A 89 -15.14 19.47 -4.83
C ASP A 89 -13.69 19.02 -5.14
N LEU A 90 -13.54 18.00 -5.98
CA LEU A 90 -12.22 17.56 -6.42
C LEU A 90 -11.59 18.53 -7.41
N ASP A 91 -10.28 18.71 -7.30
CA ASP A 91 -9.46 19.39 -8.30
C ASP A 91 -9.36 18.57 -9.60
N GLN A 92 -10.32 18.78 -10.50
CA GLN A 92 -10.38 18.10 -11.80
C GLN A 92 -9.14 18.36 -12.65
N GLU A 93 -8.56 19.56 -12.54
CA GLU A 93 -7.34 19.92 -13.27
C GLU A 93 -6.16 19.05 -12.86
N LYS A 94 -6.03 18.77 -11.56
CA LYS A 94 -4.94 17.95 -11.01
C LYS A 94 -5.00 16.51 -11.52
N ILE A 95 -6.19 15.90 -11.51
CA ILE A 95 -6.42 14.55 -12.01
C ILE A 95 -6.17 14.48 -13.53
N THR A 96 -6.65 15.48 -14.28
CA THR A 96 -6.49 15.54 -15.74
C THR A 96 -5.02 15.68 -16.12
N LYS A 97 -4.29 16.53 -15.40
CA LYS A 97 -2.85 16.73 -15.59
C LYS A 97 -2.08 15.44 -15.31
N PHE A 98 -2.33 14.79 -14.18
CA PHE A 98 -1.73 13.51 -13.82
C PHE A 98 -1.96 12.45 -14.91
N TYR A 99 -3.21 12.27 -15.36
CA TYR A 99 -3.51 11.31 -16.42
C TYR A 99 -2.78 11.60 -17.73
N THR A 100 -2.65 12.87 -18.09
CA THR A 100 -1.97 13.29 -19.32
C THR A 100 -0.47 13.02 -19.24
N GLU A 101 0.16 13.33 -18.10
CA GLU A 101 1.58 13.06 -17.84
C GLU A 101 1.87 11.56 -17.88
N LEU A 102 1.09 10.76 -17.13
CA LEU A 102 1.21 9.30 -17.07
C LEU A 102 1.11 8.68 -18.49
N ARG A 103 0.15 9.16 -19.29
CA ARG A 103 -0.05 8.69 -20.67
C ARG A 103 1.10 9.08 -21.60
N GLN A 104 1.67 10.26 -21.43
CA GLN A 104 2.83 10.70 -22.21
C GLN A 104 4.08 9.89 -21.87
N GLU A 105 4.33 9.59 -20.60
CA GLU A 105 5.47 8.78 -20.18
C GLU A 105 5.36 7.33 -20.64
N SER A 106 4.17 6.73 -20.54
CA SER A 106 3.91 5.38 -21.05
C SER A 106 4.24 5.24 -22.54
N GLN A 107 3.92 6.26 -23.37
CA GLN A 107 4.27 6.27 -24.78
C GLN A 107 5.78 6.35 -25.04
N LYS A 108 6.54 7.04 -24.19
CA LYS A 108 8.00 7.20 -24.35
C LYS A 108 8.76 5.94 -23.95
N THR A 109 8.36 5.31 -22.85
CA THR A 109 9.10 4.19 -22.25
C THR A 109 8.64 2.82 -22.79
N GLY A 110 7.55 2.76 -23.56
CA GLY A 110 7.00 1.50 -24.04
C GLY A 110 6.39 0.65 -22.92
N GLY A 111 5.87 1.31 -21.88
CA GLY A 111 5.33 0.70 -20.67
C GLY A 111 3.90 0.19 -20.82
N ILE A 112 3.28 -0.12 -19.68
CA ILE A 112 1.88 -0.59 -19.61
C ILE A 112 0.95 0.48 -20.22
N ALA A 113 0.02 0.04 -21.07
CA ALA A 113 -0.93 0.93 -21.73
C ALA A 113 -1.90 1.56 -20.73
N ILE A 114 -1.90 2.89 -20.66
CA ILE A 114 -2.70 3.63 -19.69
C ILE A 114 -4.12 3.84 -20.21
N THR A 115 -5.06 3.17 -19.56
CA THR A 115 -6.49 3.26 -19.82
C THR A 115 -7.19 4.17 -18.81
N VAL A 116 -8.43 4.56 -19.10
CA VAL A 116 -9.31 5.32 -18.18
C VAL A 116 -9.46 4.61 -16.82
N ARG A 117 -9.26 3.28 -16.77
CA ARG A 117 -9.29 2.52 -15.53
C ARG A 117 -8.26 3.00 -14.51
N HIS A 118 -7.10 3.50 -14.93
CA HIS A 118 -6.10 4.02 -13.98
C HIS A 118 -6.60 5.27 -13.25
N ILE A 119 -7.44 6.07 -13.90
CA ILE A 119 -8.13 7.19 -13.23
C ILE A 119 -9.14 6.64 -12.23
N GLU A 120 -9.93 5.63 -12.60
CA GLU A 120 -10.85 4.97 -11.65
C GLU A 120 -10.08 4.37 -10.46
N SER A 121 -8.91 3.77 -10.69
CA SER A 121 -8.04 3.23 -9.66
C SER A 121 -7.56 4.33 -8.71
N LEU A 122 -7.09 5.47 -9.25
CA LEU A 122 -6.70 6.64 -8.45
C LEU A 122 -7.85 7.07 -7.53
N LEU A 123 -9.06 7.21 -8.07
CA LEU A 123 -10.24 7.61 -7.30
C LEU A 123 -10.58 6.57 -6.22
N ARG A 124 -10.53 5.27 -6.52
CA ARG A 124 -10.77 4.20 -5.54
C ARG A 124 -9.74 4.19 -4.41
N VAL A 125 -8.47 4.46 -4.72
CA VAL A 125 -7.41 4.54 -3.72
C VAL A 125 -7.59 5.79 -2.84
N ALA A 126 -7.95 6.93 -3.44
CA ALA A 126 -8.26 8.15 -2.68
C ALA A 126 -9.48 7.96 -1.75
N GLU A 127 -10.56 7.34 -2.24
CA GLU A 127 -11.71 6.96 -1.42
C GLU A 127 -11.31 5.95 -0.32
N ALA A 128 -10.45 4.98 -0.61
CA ALA A 128 -9.96 4.05 0.39
C ALA A 128 -9.16 4.77 1.49
N ASN A 129 -8.34 5.76 1.14
CA ASN A 129 -7.61 6.57 2.10
C ASN A 129 -8.54 7.43 2.97
N ALA A 130 -9.55 8.07 2.35
CA ALA A 130 -10.57 8.81 3.10
C ALA A 130 -11.34 7.88 4.06
N ARG A 131 -11.68 6.67 3.61
CA ARG A 131 -12.32 5.63 4.44
C ARG A 131 -11.43 5.18 5.59
N MET A 132 -10.11 5.06 5.38
CA MET A 132 -9.15 4.75 6.45
C MET A 132 -9.15 5.81 7.55
N HIS A 133 -9.45 7.07 7.21
CA HIS A 133 -9.60 8.16 8.16
C HIS A 133 -11.03 8.35 8.69
N LEU A 134 -11.96 7.45 8.35
CA LEU A 134 -13.40 7.55 8.66
C LEU A 134 -14.02 8.88 8.20
N ARG A 135 -13.54 9.43 7.07
CA ARG A 135 -14.06 10.67 6.48
C ARG A 135 -15.15 10.36 5.45
N ASP A 136 -16.22 11.16 5.47
CA ASP A 136 -17.31 11.06 4.50
C ASP A 136 -17.03 11.79 3.18
N HIS A 137 -15.93 12.54 3.10
CA HIS A 137 -15.51 13.28 1.91
C HIS A 137 -14.02 13.10 1.63
N VAL A 138 -13.70 12.93 0.35
CA VAL A 138 -12.32 12.86 -0.14
C VAL A 138 -11.71 14.27 -0.14
N ARG A 139 -10.46 14.41 0.31
CA ARG A 139 -9.69 15.66 0.27
C ARG A 139 -8.54 15.57 -0.73
N ASP A 140 -7.95 16.71 -1.09
CA ASP A 140 -6.81 16.76 -2.01
C ASP A 140 -5.60 15.95 -1.51
N GLU A 141 -5.40 15.89 -0.19
CA GLU A 141 -4.36 15.07 0.45
C GLU A 141 -4.53 13.57 0.11
N ASP A 142 -5.76 13.08 0.01
CA ASP A 142 -6.03 11.68 -0.32
C ASP A 142 -5.69 11.37 -1.78
N ILE A 143 -5.87 12.36 -2.66
CA ILE A 143 -5.48 12.27 -4.07
C ILE A 143 -3.96 12.26 -4.18
N ASP A 144 -3.26 13.08 -3.39
CA ASP A 144 -1.79 13.11 -3.36
C ASP A 144 -1.20 11.77 -2.90
N VAL A 145 -1.77 11.19 -1.84
CA VAL A 145 -1.38 9.85 -1.38
C VAL A 145 -1.64 8.80 -2.46
N ALA A 146 -2.81 8.83 -3.11
CA ALA A 146 -3.15 7.91 -4.18
C ALA A 146 -2.22 8.08 -5.40
N THR A 147 -1.84 9.31 -5.72
CA THR A 147 -0.91 9.65 -6.82
C THR A 147 0.48 9.08 -6.52
N ASN A 148 0.97 9.27 -5.30
CA ASN A 148 2.27 8.73 -4.86
C ASN A 148 2.29 7.19 -4.81
N MET A 149 1.14 6.53 -4.65
CA MET A 149 1.04 5.07 -4.62
C MET A 149 0.99 4.46 -6.03
N LEU A 150 0.55 5.23 -7.03
CA LEU A 150 0.42 4.80 -8.43
C LEU A 150 1.67 5.06 -9.27
N LEU A 151 2.57 5.93 -8.80
CA LEU A 151 3.90 6.20 -9.37
C LEU A 151 4.92 5.19 -8.84
#